data_AF-A0AAV6BT07-F1
#
_entry.id   AF-A0AAV6BT07-F1
#
_cell.length_a   1.000
_cell.length_b   1.000
_cell.length_c   1.000
_cell.angle_alpha   90.00
_cell.angle_beta   90.00
_cell.angle_gamma   90.00
#
_symmetry.space_group_name_H-M   'P 1'
#
loop_
_entity.id
_entity.type
_entity.pdbx_description
1 polymer ?
#
loop_
_entity_poly.entity_id
_entity_poly.type
_entity_poly.pdbx_seq_one_letter_code
_entity_poly.pdbx_strand_id
1 'polypeptide(L)'
;MAQDKPSDNMEILREKARADKKLVVASVLSLTEGEAKVFWPVYNAYQSDMVTHYDRLMKLIETYSGAYDTMTDQTASKILADYLALEKDHVALLTSYVPRFEKVLPAKKVARLYQIENKLRALVNYELARQIPFVK
;
A
#
# COMPACT_ATOMS: atom_id res chain seq x y z
N MET A 1 27.39 4.60 18.15
CA MET A 1 25.96 4.80 17.84
C MET A 1 25.91 5.28 16.39
N ALA A 2 25.70 4.37 15.45
CA ALA A 2 25.62 4.71 14.04
C ALA A 2 24.21 5.24 13.77
N GLN A 3 24.12 6.47 13.26
CA GLN A 3 22.88 7.05 12.77
C GLN A 3 22.43 6.27 11.53
N ASP A 4 21.36 5.48 11.67
CA ASP A 4 20.65 4.89 10.54
C ASP A 4 20.14 6.02 9.63
N LYS A 5 20.70 6.14 8.43
CA LYS A 5 20.27 7.14 7.46
C LYS A 5 18.91 6.73 6.85
N PRO A 6 17.96 7.66 6.67
CA PRO A 6 16.63 7.37 6.11
C PRO A 6 16.64 6.68 4.73
N SER A 7 17.72 6.86 3.95
CA SER A 7 17.92 6.23 2.63
C SER A 7 18.09 4.72 2.72
N ASP A 8 18.90 4.24 3.67
CA ASP A 8 19.25 2.81 3.79
C ASP A 8 18.02 2.00 4.18
N ASN A 9 17.17 2.55 5.05
CA ASN A 9 15.91 1.92 5.43
C ASN A 9 14.95 1.77 4.25
N MET A 10 14.93 2.71 3.29
CA MET A 10 14.04 2.65 2.13
C MET A 10 14.52 1.64 1.08
N GLU A 11 15.83 1.52 0.86
CA GLU A 11 16.42 0.57 -0.07
C GLU A 11 16.33 -0.87 0.46
N ILE A 12 16.57 -1.06 1.76
CA ILE A 12 16.35 -2.34 2.46
C ILE A 12 14.86 -2.72 2.45
N LEU A 13 13.93 -1.77 2.65
CA LEU A 13 12.49 -2.03 2.52
C LEU A 13 12.14 -2.43 1.08
N ARG A 14 12.74 -1.79 0.06
CA ARG A 14 12.49 -2.08 -1.35
C ARG A 14 12.94 -3.49 -1.75
N GLU A 15 14.16 -3.87 -1.38
CA GLU A 15 14.73 -5.21 -1.61
C GLU A 15 13.95 -6.29 -0.86
N LYS A 16 13.69 -6.09 0.44
CA LYS A 16 12.99 -7.10 1.26
C LYS A 16 11.49 -7.20 0.95
N ALA A 17 10.82 -6.12 0.54
CA ALA A 17 9.41 -6.19 0.16
C ALA A 17 9.18 -6.92 -1.17
N ARG A 18 10.18 -6.97 -2.05
CA ARG A 18 10.16 -7.80 -3.26
C ARG A 18 10.30 -9.30 -2.96
N ALA A 19 10.99 -9.67 -1.89
CA ALA A 19 11.26 -11.05 -1.53
C ALA A 19 10.28 -11.65 -0.51
N ASP A 20 9.91 -10.92 0.55
CA ASP A 20 8.97 -11.38 1.58
C ASP A 20 8.44 -10.23 2.47
N LYS A 21 7.29 -9.64 2.09
CA LYS A 21 6.60 -8.59 2.85
C LYS A 21 6.27 -9.02 4.29
N LYS A 22 6.00 -10.32 4.53
CA LYS A 22 5.68 -10.82 5.86
C LYS A 22 6.91 -10.77 6.77
N LEU A 23 8.10 -11.14 6.27
CA LEU A 23 9.33 -11.02 7.06
C LEU A 23 9.66 -9.57 7.45
N VAL A 24 9.41 -8.60 6.55
CA VAL A 24 9.58 -7.16 6.87
C VAL A 24 8.62 -6.75 7.98
N VAL A 25 7.34 -7.06 7.85
CA VAL A 25 6.33 -6.69 8.85
C VAL A 25 6.64 -7.35 10.21
N ALA A 26 6.99 -8.64 10.21
CA ALA A 26 7.31 -9.37 11.44
C ALA A 26 8.51 -8.76 12.18
N SER A 27 9.60 -8.47 11.46
CA SER A 27 10.84 -7.94 12.03
C SER A 27 10.66 -6.50 12.56
N VAL A 28 10.02 -5.62 11.79
CA VAL A 28 9.86 -4.20 12.16
C VAL A 28 8.84 -4.01 13.29
N LEU A 29 7.82 -4.86 13.37
CA LEU A 29 6.86 -4.83 14.48
C LEU A 29 7.40 -5.49 15.75
N SER A 30 8.46 -6.30 15.65
CA SER A 30 9.03 -7.06 16.77
C SER A 30 7.93 -7.82 17.52
N LEU A 31 7.19 -8.64 16.78
CA LEU A 31 6.10 -9.45 17.33
C LEU A 31 6.65 -10.54 18.24
N THR A 32 6.07 -10.68 19.43
CA THR A 32 6.22 -11.89 20.24
C THR A 32 5.52 -13.06 19.54
N GLU A 33 5.86 -14.31 19.91
CA GLU A 33 5.17 -15.49 19.38
C GLU A 33 3.65 -15.45 19.64
N GLY A 34 3.25 -14.95 20.80
CA GLY A 34 1.83 -14.80 21.16
C GLY A 34 1.11 -13.79 20.26
N GLU A 35 1.70 -12.60 20.07
CA GLU A 35 1.14 -11.58 19.18
C GLU A 35 1.10 -12.07 17.72
N ALA A 36 2.15 -12.75 17.25
CA ALA A 36 2.21 -13.26 15.88
C ALA A 36 1.04 -14.21 15.55
N LYS A 37 0.69 -15.12 16.48
CA LYS A 37 -0.42 -16.08 16.31
C LYS A 37 -1.75 -15.39 16.03
N VAL A 38 -2.04 -14.29 16.73
CA VAL A 38 -3.31 -13.55 16.57
C VAL A 38 -3.25 -12.46 15.50
N PHE A 39 -2.06 -11.93 15.20
CA PHE A 39 -1.84 -10.89 14.21
C PHE A 39 -2.00 -11.40 12.77
N TRP A 40 -1.36 -12.53 12.43
CA TRP A 40 -1.29 -13.00 11.05
C TRP A 40 -2.66 -13.26 10.39
N PRO A 41 -3.67 -13.83 11.06
CA PRO A 41 -5.00 -13.97 10.47
C PRO A 41 -5.62 -12.62 10.07
N VAL A 42 -5.48 -11.58 10.90
CA VAL A 42 -6.00 -10.24 10.59
C VAL A 42 -5.20 -9.61 9.45
N TYR A 43 -3.88 -9.76 9.47
CA TYR A 43 -3.01 -9.22 8.42
C TYR A 43 -3.26 -9.89 7.06
N ASN A 44 -3.45 -11.21 7.02
CA ASN A 44 -3.74 -11.92 5.78
C ASN A 44 -5.09 -11.50 5.19
N ALA A 45 -6.12 -11.28 6.03
CA ALA A 45 -7.39 -10.74 5.57
C ALA A 45 -7.22 -9.33 4.98
N TYR A 46 -6.46 -8.46 5.65
CA TYR A 46 -6.13 -7.13 5.14
C TYR A 46 -5.42 -7.19 3.77
N GLN A 47 -4.40 -8.06 3.63
CA GLN A 47 -3.71 -8.23 2.35
C GLN A 47 -4.65 -8.76 1.25
N SER A 48 -5.55 -9.69 1.58
CA SER A 48 -6.54 -10.21 0.63
C SER A 48 -7.49 -9.11 0.14
N ASP A 49 -7.99 -8.26 1.04
CA ASP A 49 -8.88 -7.16 0.65
C ASP A 49 -8.14 -6.09 -0.17
N MET A 50 -6.83 -5.90 0.09
CA MET A 50 -5.97 -5.02 -0.70
C MET A 50 -5.74 -5.51 -2.13
N VAL A 51 -5.82 -6.82 -2.41
CA VAL A 51 -5.70 -7.35 -3.79
C VAL A 51 -6.72 -6.70 -4.71
N THR A 52 -7.98 -6.66 -4.28
CA THR A 52 -9.08 -6.03 -5.04
C THR A 52 -8.80 -4.56 -5.34
N HIS A 53 -8.17 -3.83 -4.40
CA HIS A 53 -7.79 -2.43 -4.62
C HIS A 53 -6.72 -2.32 -5.72
N TYR A 54 -5.67 -3.15 -5.66
CA TYR A 54 -4.59 -3.14 -6.65
C TYR A 54 -5.06 -3.57 -8.04
N ASP A 55 -5.95 -4.57 -8.14
CA ASP A 55 -6.52 -5.00 -9.42
C ASP A 55 -7.27 -3.85 -10.11
N ARG A 56 -8.06 -3.09 -9.34
CA ARG A 56 -8.77 -1.92 -9.87
C ARG A 56 -7.81 -0.80 -10.27
N LEU A 57 -6.73 -0.58 -9.52
CA LEU A 57 -5.69 0.39 -9.88
C LEU A 57 -5.00 0.01 -11.19
N MET A 58 -4.61 -1.26 -11.35
CA MET A 58 -4.00 -1.76 -12.60
C MET A 58 -4.93 -1.57 -13.80
N LYS A 59 -6.22 -1.92 -13.65
CA LYS A 59 -7.22 -1.71 -14.70
C LYS A 59 -7.41 -0.23 -15.06
N LEU A 60 -7.32 0.67 -14.08
CA LEU A 60 -7.38 2.10 -14.33
C LEU A 60 -6.16 2.58 -15.12
N ILE A 61 -4.97 2.09 -14.80
CA ILE A 61 -3.73 2.37 -15.53
C ILE A 61 -3.82 1.85 -16.98
N GLU A 62 -4.32 0.64 -17.18
CA GLU A 62 -4.57 0.08 -18.52
C GLU A 62 -5.57 0.92 -19.31
N THR A 63 -6.65 1.38 -18.66
CA THR A 63 -7.65 2.25 -19.28
C THR A 63 -7.03 3.59 -19.72
N TYR A 64 -6.21 4.19 -18.85
CA TYR A 64 -5.48 5.41 -19.18
C TYR A 64 -4.52 5.20 -20.35
N SER A 65 -3.72 4.13 -20.31
CA SER A 65 -2.76 3.80 -21.37
C SER A 65 -3.45 3.55 -22.71
N GLY A 66 -4.57 2.84 -22.72
CA GLY A 66 -5.32 2.55 -23.96
C GLY A 66 -5.99 3.78 -24.56
N ALA A 67 -6.33 4.78 -23.74
CA ALA A 67 -6.93 6.04 -24.19
C ALA A 67 -5.90 7.14 -24.45
N TYR A 68 -4.59 6.90 -24.22
CA TYR A 68 -3.59 7.96 -24.12
C TYR A 68 -3.52 8.89 -25.34
N ASP A 69 -3.47 8.33 -26.55
CA ASP A 69 -3.36 9.11 -27.79
C ASP A 69 -4.70 9.65 -28.31
N THR A 70 -5.82 9.18 -27.75
CA THR A 70 -7.19 9.55 -28.17
C THR A 70 -7.99 10.11 -27.00
N MET A 71 -7.32 10.72 -26.03
CA MET A 71 -7.96 11.18 -24.80
C MET A 71 -9.00 12.26 -25.12
N THR A 72 -10.19 12.12 -24.52
CA THR A 72 -11.24 13.14 -24.55
C THR A 72 -11.46 13.67 -23.13
N ASP A 73 -11.98 14.89 -23.00
CA ASP A 73 -12.33 15.47 -21.69
C ASP A 73 -13.28 14.57 -20.89
N GLN A 74 -14.23 13.91 -21.58
CA GLN A 74 -15.16 12.97 -20.94
C GLN A 74 -14.41 11.76 -20.37
N THR A 75 -13.49 11.17 -21.15
CA THR A 75 -12.68 10.03 -20.70
C THR A 75 -11.75 10.43 -19.56
N ALA A 76 -11.08 11.59 -19.67
CA ALA A 76 -10.20 12.11 -18.63
C ALA A 76 -10.95 12.35 -17.31
N SER A 77 -12.15 12.96 -17.38
CA SER A 77 -13.01 13.18 -16.23
C SER A 77 -13.42 11.87 -15.56
N LYS A 78 -13.78 10.85 -16.35
CA LYS A 78 -14.10 9.51 -15.84
C LYS A 78 -12.91 8.86 -15.13
N ILE A 79 -11.73 8.86 -15.76
CA ILE A 79 -10.50 8.28 -15.17
C ILE A 79 -10.16 8.98 -13.86
N LEU A 80 -10.24 10.32 -13.80
CA LEU A 80 -10.01 11.08 -12.58
C LEU A 80 -11.00 10.72 -11.48
N ALA A 81 -12.30 10.61 -11.82
CA ALA A 81 -13.32 10.21 -10.86
C ALA A 81 -13.07 8.81 -10.30
N ASP A 82 -12.72 7.86 -11.16
CA ASP A 82 -12.41 6.47 -10.78
C ASP A 82 -11.13 6.40 -9.91
N TYR A 83 -10.10 7.20 -10.23
CA TYR A 83 -8.89 7.33 -9.40
C TYR A 83 -9.22 7.86 -7.99
N LEU A 84 -9.98 8.94 -7.89
CA LEU A 84 -10.34 9.53 -6.60
C LEU A 84 -11.28 8.61 -5.79
N ALA A 85 -12.13 7.82 -6.45
CA ALA A 85 -12.91 6.79 -5.79
C ALA A 85 -12.01 5.69 -5.20
N LEU A 86 -10.97 5.26 -5.92
CA LEU A 86 -9.99 4.29 -5.41
C LEU A 86 -9.24 4.81 -4.18
N GLU A 87 -8.82 6.07 -4.16
CA GLU A 87 -8.18 6.66 -2.98
C GLU A 87 -9.12 6.67 -1.76
N LYS A 88 -10.40 7.01 -1.96
CA LYS A 88 -11.40 6.96 -0.89
C LYS A 88 -11.60 5.54 -0.36
N ASP A 89 -11.76 4.57 -1.25
CA ASP A 89 -11.94 3.16 -0.90
C ASP A 89 -10.73 2.62 -0.13
N HIS A 90 -9.52 3.03 -0.52
CA HIS A 90 -8.30 2.64 0.19
C HIS A 90 -8.27 3.19 1.61
N VAL A 91 -8.57 4.48 1.81
CA VAL A 91 -8.63 5.08 3.15
C VAL A 91 -9.73 4.43 3.99
N ALA A 92 -10.88 4.11 3.40
CA ALA A 92 -11.97 3.40 4.07
C ALA A 92 -11.53 1.99 4.52
N LEU A 93 -10.87 1.24 3.64
CA LEU A 93 -10.32 -0.08 3.94
C LEU A 93 -9.33 -0.01 5.11
N LEU A 94 -8.33 0.88 5.02
CA LEU A 94 -7.38 1.15 6.09
C LEU A 94 -8.10 1.46 7.41
N THR A 95 -9.03 2.40 7.40
CA THR A 95 -9.80 2.80 8.59
C THR A 95 -10.55 1.62 9.21
N SER A 96 -11.16 0.75 8.39
CA SER A 96 -11.91 -0.42 8.86
C SER A 96 -11.03 -1.46 9.57
N TYR A 97 -9.74 -1.52 9.23
CA TYR A 97 -8.81 -2.49 9.78
C TYR A 97 -8.10 -2.02 11.06
N VAL A 98 -8.03 -0.71 11.32
CA VAL A 98 -7.46 -0.15 12.57
C VAL A 98 -8.04 -0.84 13.82
N PRO A 99 -9.37 -0.86 14.07
CA PRO A 99 -9.92 -1.48 15.27
C PRO A 99 -9.72 -3.00 15.30
N ARG A 100 -9.52 -3.66 14.15
CA ARG A 100 -9.23 -5.10 14.09
C ARG A 100 -7.80 -5.39 14.51
N PHE A 101 -6.85 -4.55 14.09
CA PHE A 101 -5.46 -4.66 14.52
C PHE A 101 -5.25 -4.26 15.98
N GLU A 102 -5.96 -3.24 16.48
CA GLU A 102 -5.86 -2.81 17.88
C GLU A 102 -6.40 -3.85 18.88
N LYS A 103 -7.27 -4.77 18.43
CA LYS A 103 -7.69 -5.93 19.24
C LYS A 103 -6.58 -6.95 19.47
N VAL A 104 -5.58 -7.01 18.59
CA VAL A 104 -4.53 -8.05 18.59
C VAL A 104 -3.13 -7.49 18.84
N LEU A 105 -2.95 -6.17 18.76
CA LEU A 105 -1.68 -5.48 18.98
C LEU A 105 -1.88 -4.16 19.75
N PRO A 106 -0.88 -3.73 20.54
CA PRO A 106 -0.86 -2.39 21.12
C PRO A 106 -0.91 -1.30 20.03
N ALA A 107 -1.60 -0.19 20.31
CA ALA A 107 -1.79 0.91 19.35
C ALA A 107 -0.48 1.44 18.74
N LYS A 108 0.64 1.46 19.49
CA LYS A 108 1.96 1.84 18.95
C LYS A 108 2.46 0.91 17.83
N LYS A 109 2.22 -0.40 17.96
CA LYS A 109 2.57 -1.37 16.91
C LYS A 109 1.62 -1.25 15.72
N VAL A 110 0.34 -0.97 15.94
CA VAL A 110 -0.62 -0.69 14.86
C VAL A 110 -0.19 0.55 14.07
N ALA A 111 0.14 1.66 14.74
CA ALA A 111 0.65 2.85 14.05
C ALA A 111 1.92 2.55 13.23
N ARG A 112 2.85 1.75 13.78
CA ARG A 112 4.05 1.31 13.06
C ARG A 112 3.73 0.45 11.83
N LEU A 113 2.74 -0.44 11.91
CA LEU A 113 2.28 -1.22 10.75
C LEU A 113 1.87 -0.29 9.61
N TYR A 114 1.09 0.74 9.89
CA TYR A 114 0.62 1.69 8.87
C TYR A 114 1.76 2.54 8.31
N GLN A 115 2.79 2.85 9.11
CA GLN A 115 4.01 3.49 8.61
C GLN A 115 4.75 2.58 7.62
N ILE A 116 4.82 1.27 7.87
CA ILE A 116 5.44 0.29 6.94
C ILE A 116 4.63 0.23 5.65
N GLU A 117 3.32 0.02 5.72
CA GLU A 117 2.44 -0.06 4.55
C GLU A 117 2.49 1.24 3.71
N ASN A 118 2.49 2.41 4.36
CA ASN A 118 2.63 3.69 3.66
C ASN A 118 3.98 3.83 2.94
N LYS A 119 5.09 3.39 3.56
CA LYS A 119 6.41 3.42 2.91
C LYS A 119 6.46 2.51 1.69
N LEU A 120 5.86 1.32 1.77
CA LEU A 120 5.75 0.39 0.64
C LEU A 120 4.90 0.98 -0.47
N ARG A 121 3.75 1.57 -0.13
CA ARG A 121 2.88 2.25 -1.10
C ARG A 121 3.60 3.40 -1.79
N ALA A 122 4.36 4.22 -1.05
CA ALA A 122 5.13 5.32 -1.62
C ALA A 122 6.16 4.85 -2.66
N LEU A 123 6.81 3.69 -2.44
CA LEU A 123 7.72 3.09 -3.41
C LEU A 123 7.01 2.69 -4.70
N VAL A 124 5.83 2.08 -4.59
CA VAL A 124 5.00 1.70 -5.76
C VAL A 124 4.51 2.95 -6.50
N ASN A 125 3.97 3.93 -5.78
CA ASN A 125 3.47 5.17 -6.37
C ASN A 125 4.57 5.95 -7.09
N TYR A 126 5.79 5.98 -6.53
CA TYR A 126 6.93 6.59 -7.18
C TYR A 126 7.26 5.92 -8.52
N GLU A 127 7.24 4.58 -8.57
CA GLU A 127 7.50 3.85 -9.81
C GLU A 127 6.39 4.08 -10.85
N LEU A 128 5.12 4.07 -10.42
CA LEU A 128 3.99 4.40 -11.29
C LEU A 128 4.09 5.82 -11.85
N ALA A 129 4.40 6.80 -11.00
CA ALA A 129 4.53 8.21 -11.41
C ALA A 129 5.65 8.43 -12.44
N ARG A 130 6.68 7.58 -12.47
CA ARG A 130 7.73 7.62 -13.50
C ARG A 130 7.28 7.06 -14.85
N GLN A 131 6.32 6.14 -14.85
CA GLN A 131 5.89 5.43 -16.04
C GLN A 131 4.63 6.03 -16.67
N ILE A 132 3.73 6.59 -15.86
CA ILE A 132 2.48 7.19 -16.32
C ILE A 132 2.76 8.62 -16.80
N PRO A 133 2.62 8.92 -18.10
CA PRO A 133 2.83 10.27 -18.63
C PRO A 133 1.72 11.23 -18.21
N PHE A 134 1.92 12.53 -18.44
CA PHE A 134 0.83 13.50 -18.35
C PHE A 134 -0.15 13.32 -19.51
N VAL A 135 -1.43 13.59 -19.23
CA VAL A 135 -2.49 13.61 -20.25
C VAL A 135 -2.18 14.64 -21.35
N LYS A 136 -2.51 14.29 -22.60
CA LYS A 136 -2.37 15.17 -23.77
C LYS A 136 -3.62 16.01 -24.00
#